data_AF-A0A1F5XXB5-F1
#
_entry.id   AF-A0A1F5XXB5-F1
#
_cell.length_a   1.000
_cell.length_b   1.000
_cell.length_c   1.000
_cell.angle_alpha   90.00
_cell.angle_beta   90.00
_cell.angle_gamma   90.00
#
_symmetry.space_group_name_H-M   'P 1'
#
loop_
_entity.id
_entity.type
_entity.pdbx_description
1 polymer ?
#
loop_
_entity_poly.entity_id
_entity_poly.type
_entity_poly.pdbx_seq_one_letter_code
_entity_poly.pdbx_strand_id
1 'polypeptide(L)' 'MEERSPRAVLLTGGTGFIGSFLGARLLEEGHHILFLVRKTEKNSRSRVLEHFQPLRQLADQALAFLGLF' A
#
# COMPACT_ATOMS: atom_id res chain seq x y z
N MET A 1 -0.28 23.03 9.71
CA MET A 1 0.22 21.88 8.93
C MET A 1 -0.58 21.87 7.65
N GLU A 2 0.06 21.89 6.49
CA GLU A 2 -0.65 21.90 5.21
C GLU A 2 -1.28 20.52 4.99
N GLU A 3 -2.60 20.49 4.79
CA GLU A 3 -3.33 19.27 4.49
C GLU A 3 -2.84 18.78 3.12
N ARG A 4 -2.04 17.71 3.11
CA ARG A 4 -1.50 17.18 1.85
C ARG A 4 -2.61 16.42 1.15
N SER A 5 -3.00 16.90 -0.02
CA SER A 5 -3.87 16.15 -0.92
C SER A 5 -3.27 14.77 -1.25
N PRO A 6 -4.10 13.75 -1.50
CA PRO A 6 -3.65 12.46 -2.03
C PRO A 6 -2.73 12.63 -3.25
N ARG A 7 -1.60 11.91 -3.26
CA ARG A 7 -0.62 11.91 -4.36
C ARG A 7 -0.37 10.50 -4.88
N ALA A 8 0.07 10.42 -6.12
CA ALA A 8 0.67 9.20 -6.67
C ALA A 8 2.17 9.16 -6.30
N VAL A 9 2.61 8.04 -5.73
CA VAL A 9 3.99 7.82 -5.26
C VAL A 9 4.57 6.57 -5.93
N LEU A 10 5.73 6.70 -6.57
CA LEU A 10 6.55 5.56 -6.99
C LEU A 10 7.49 5.18 -5.85
N LEU A 11 7.31 3.99 -5.28
CA LEU A 11 8.12 3.50 -4.16
C LEU A 11 9.11 2.43 -4.62
N THR A 12 10.39 2.79 -4.60
CA THR A 12 11.50 1.86 -4.81
C THR A 12 11.94 1.23 -3.48
N GLY A 13 12.38 -0.02 -3.49
CA GLY A 13 12.82 -0.69 -2.26
C GLY A 13 11.69 -0.98 -1.27
N GLY A 14 10.42 -0.87 -1.70
CA GLY A 14 9.24 -1.06 -0.87
C GLY A 14 9.05 -2.47 -0.29
N THR A 15 9.84 -3.45 -0.73
CA THR A 15 9.87 -4.81 -0.17
C THR A 15 10.95 -5.02 0.89
N GLY A 16 11.79 -4.02 1.15
CA GLY A 16 12.79 -4.04 2.24
C GLY A 16 12.21 -3.47 3.53
N PHE A 17 12.99 -3.51 4.62
CA PHE A 17 12.56 -3.10 5.95
C PHE A 17 11.93 -1.69 5.97
N ILE A 18 12.70 -0.63 5.71
CA ILE A 18 12.18 0.75 5.76
C ILE A 18 11.07 0.96 4.72
N GLY A 19 11.24 0.40 3.53
CA GLY A 19 10.30 0.58 2.43
C GLY A 19 8.91 0.01 2.72
N SER A 20 8.81 -1.10 3.47
CA SER A 20 7.51 -1.71 3.77
C SER A 20 6.71 -0.86 4.76
N PHE A 21 7.35 -0.33 5.81
CA PHE A 21 6.72 0.58 6.77
C PHE A 21 6.36 1.93 6.13
N LEU A 22 7.24 2.47 5.29
CA LEU A 22 6.95 3.71 4.55
C LEU A 22 5.75 3.52 3.62
N GLY A 23 5.69 2.39 2.90
CA GLY A 23 4.56 2.05 2.05
C GLY A 23 3.23 1.97 2.82
N ALA A 24 3.23 1.34 4.00
CA ALA A 24 2.05 1.28 4.86
C ALA A 24 1.58 2.68 5.26
N ARG A 25 2.51 3.51 5.75
CA ARG A 25 2.19 4.85 6.23
C ARG A 25 1.61 5.74 5.14
N LEU A 26 2.19 5.71 3.94
CA LEU A 26 1.71 6.49 2.80
C LEU A 26 0.30 6.03 2.35
N LEU A 27 -0.01 4.74 2.44
CA LEU A 27 -1.37 4.23 2.17
C LEU A 27 -2.37 4.72 3.23
N GLU A 28 -2.02 4.68 4.52
CA GLU A 28 -2.84 5.20 5.60
C GLU A 28 -3.14 6.70 5.45
N GLU A 29 -2.18 7.46 4.92
CA GLU A 29 -2.32 8.88 4.60
C GLU A 29 -3.14 9.14 3.31
N GLY A 30 -3.68 8.09 2.68
CA GLY A 30 -4.55 8.18 1.52
C GLY A 30 -3.81 8.37 0.19
N HIS A 31 -2.50 8.10 0.14
CA HIS A 31 -1.75 8.16 -1.11
C HIS A 31 -1.90 6.90 -1.95
N HIS A 32 -1.76 7.06 -3.27
CA HIS A 32 -1.73 5.94 -4.21
C HIS A 32 -0.27 5.53 -4.46
N ILE A 33 0.06 4.26 -4.30
CA ILE A 33 1.45 3.79 -4.40
C ILE A 33 1.64 2.80 -5.54
N LEU A 34 2.70 3.02 -6.33
CA LEU A 34 3.25 2.06 -7.28
C LEU A 34 4.54 1.48 -6.69
N PHE A 35 4.53 0.20 -6.33
CA PHE A 35 5.72 -0.51 -5.84
C PHE A 35 6.60 -0.97 -7.00
N LEU A 36 7.82 -0.45 -7.08
CA LEU A 36 8.83 -0.97 -8.00
C LEU A 36 9.51 -2.19 -7.37
N VAL A 37 9.29 -3.36 -7.97
CA VAL A 37 9.87 -4.64 -7.52
C VAL A 37 10.77 -5.24 -8.59
N ARG A 38 11.82 -5.96 -8.18
CA ARG A 38 12.72 -6.67 -9.10
C ARG A 38 12.04 -7.93 -9.62
N LYS A 39 12.08 -8.14 -10.94
CA LYS A 39 11.50 -9.31 -11.62
C LYS A 39 12.13 -10.64 -11.19
N THR A 40 13.39 -10.62 -10.75
CA THR A 40 14.21 -11.81 -10.47
C THR A 40 13.88 -12.50 -9.14
N GLU A 41 13.17 -11.85 -8.23
CA GLU A 41 12.78 -12.44 -6.96
C GLU A 41 11.32 -12.90 -7.03
N LYS A 42 11.12 -14.23 -7.09
CA LYS A 42 9.79 -14.88 -7.17
C LYS A 42 8.79 -14.41 -6.09
N ASN A 43 9.29 -13.86 -4.97
CA ASN A 43 8.47 -13.52 -3.81
C ASN A 43 8.31 -12.00 -3.59
N SER A 44 8.87 -11.13 -4.44
CA SER A 44 8.80 -9.67 -4.20
C SER A 44 7.36 -9.17 -4.21
N ARG A 45 6.59 -9.62 -5.20
CA ARG A 45 5.19 -9.25 -5.36
C ARG A 45 4.34 -9.84 -4.24
N SER A 46 4.58 -11.10 -3.85
CA SER A 46 3.83 -11.73 -2.76
C SER A 46 4.07 -11.01 -1.45
N ARG A 47 5.31 -10.61 -1.14
CA ARG A 47 5.62 -9.81 0.07
C ARG A 47 4.82 -8.51 0.13
N VAL A 48 4.72 -7.76 -0.98
CA VAL A 48 3.89 -6.54 -1.02
C VAL A 48 2.43 -6.89 -0.75
N LEU A 49 1.90 -7.90 -1.45
CA LEU A 49 0.51 -8.30 -1.28
C LEU A 49 0.23 -8.76 0.16
N GLU A 50 1.03 -9.65 0.72
CA GLU A 50 0.91 -10.14 2.10
C GLU A 50 0.94 -9.00 3.13
N HIS A 51 1.84 -8.02 2.96
CA HIS A 51 1.93 -6.89 3.89
C HIS A 51 0.69 -5.99 3.88
N PHE A 52 0.07 -5.82 2.70
CA PHE A 52 -1.02 -4.86 2.49
C PHE A 52 -2.40 -5.51 2.31
N GLN A 53 -2.49 -6.84 2.30
CA GLN A 53 -3.75 -7.59 2.26
C GLN A 53 -4.70 -7.19 3.41
N PRO A 54 -4.23 -7.05 4.67
CA PRO A 54 -5.11 -6.65 5.77
C PRO A 54 -5.77 -5.28 5.54
N LEU A 55 -5.01 -4.29 5.04
CA LEU A 55 -5.55 -2.96 4.74
C LEU A 55 -6.61 -3.02 3.64
N ARG A 56 -6.40 -3.86 2.62
CA ARG A 56 -7.39 -4.09 1.57
C ARG A 56 -8.66 -4.74 2.13
N GLN A 57 -8.53 -5.77 2.95
CA GLN A 57 -9.67 -6.44 3.58
C GLN A 57 -10.48 -5.49 4.46
N LEU A 58 -9.81 -4.62 5.22
CA LEU A 58 -10.47 -3.60 6.03
C LEU A 58 -11.22 -2.59 5.15
N ALA A 59 -10.62 -2.14 4.05
CA ALA A 59 -11.29 -1.26 3.10
C ALA A 59 -12.51 -1.93 2.47
N ASP A 60 -12.38 -3.19 2.03
CA ASP A 60 -13.48 -3.98 1.45
C ASP A 60 -14.62 -4.19 2.48
N GLN A 61 -14.30 -4.45 3.76
CA GLN A 61 -15.29 -4.57 4.84
C GLN A 61 -15.95 -3.23 5.20
N ALA A 62 -15.18 -2.14 5.24
CA ALA A 62 -15.70 -0.81 5.53
C ALA A 62 -16.65 -0.35 4.42
N LEU A 63 -16.28 -0.60 3.16
CA LEU A 63 -17.22 -0.49 2.06
C LEU A 63 -18.41 -1.38 2.40
N ALA A 64 -18.26 -2.71 2.55
CA ALA A 64 -19.34 -3.68 2.79
C ALA A 64 -20.39 -3.22 3.82
N PHE A 65 -19.92 -2.55 4.87
CA PHE A 65 -20.75 -1.99 5.93
C PHE A 65 -21.55 -0.74 5.51
N LEU A 66 -21.00 0.12 4.66
CA LEU A 66 -21.58 1.38 4.20
C LEU A 66 -22.58 1.25 3.03
N GLY A 67 -22.80 0.05 2.50
CA GLY A 67 -23.69 -0.19 1.35
C GLY A 67 -23.17 0.31 -0.01
N LEU A 68 -21.85 0.48 -0.17
CA LEU A 68 -21.20 1.04 -1.37
C LEU A 68 -20.70 -0.02 -2.41
N PHE A 69 -21.39 -1.16 -2.58
CA PHE A 69 -21.06 -2.24 -3.56
C PHE A 69 -22.28 -2.60 -4.39
#